data_AF-A0A966C4I6-F1
#
_entry.id   AF-A0A966C4I6-F1
#
_cell.length_a   1.000
_cell.length_b   1.000
_cell.length_c   1.000
_cell.angle_alpha   90.00
_cell.angle_beta   90.00
_cell.angle_gamma   90.00
#
_symmetry.space_group_name_H-M   'P 1'
#
loop_
_entity.id
_entity.type
_entity.pdbx_description
1 polymer ?
#
loop_
_entity_poly.entity_id
_entity_poly.type
_entity_poly.pdbx_seq_one_letter_code
_entity_poly.pdbx_strand_id
1 'polypeptide(L)'
;MNKETTIAIPADPNDPEDRDVSVAALERSHMGRFIRVLRYDLGMTQEEFAQTYGIPLANIRQYEIGRHMPPPAVRAYLKVIRAEPEVVKRVMAG
;
A
#
# COMPACT_ATOMS: atom_id res chain seq x y z
N MET A 1 18.78 -6.31 12.67
CA MET A 1 17.82 -5.61 13.55
C MET A 1 16.41 -5.94 13.10
N ASN A 2 15.53 -6.38 14.01
CA ASN A 2 14.15 -6.74 13.65
C ASN A 2 13.29 -5.47 13.52
N LYS A 3 12.78 -5.20 12.30
CA LYS A 3 12.00 -4.00 12.00
C LYS A 3 10.63 -3.96 12.69
N GLU A 4 10.08 -5.11 13.07
CA GLU A 4 8.80 -5.15 13.79
C GLU A 4 8.93 -4.68 15.23
N THR A 5 10.11 -4.86 15.85
CA THR A 5 10.37 -4.44 17.25
C THR A 5 11.15 -3.13 17.34
N THR A 6 11.65 -2.60 16.22
CA THR A 6 12.35 -1.31 16.22
C THR A 6 11.33 -0.19 16.15
N ILE A 7 11.28 0.68 17.15
CA ILE A 7 10.34 1.81 17.21
C ILE A 7 10.85 2.95 16.32
N ALA A 8 9.99 3.43 15.43
CA ALA A 8 10.25 4.58 14.56
C ALA A 8 9.59 5.85 15.09
N ILE A 9 8.38 5.72 15.65
CA ILE A 9 7.66 6.82 16.29
C ILE A 9 7.26 6.32 17.68
N PRO A 10 7.78 6.92 18.75
CA PRO A 10 7.37 6.56 20.11
C PRO A 10 5.95 7.06 20.40
N ALA A 11 5.24 6.37 21.27
CA ALA A 11 3.95 6.81 21.81
C ALA A 11 4.08 8.14 22.55
N ASP A 12 3.05 8.98 22.49
CA ASP A 12 2.93 10.19 23.30
C ASP A 12 2.70 9.81 24.78
N PRO A 13 3.61 10.18 25.70
CA PRO A 13 3.44 9.88 27.11
C PRO A 13 2.21 10.55 27.76
N ASN A 14 1.59 11.53 27.10
CA ASN A 14 0.39 12.22 27.60
C ASN A 14 -0.93 11.66 27.04
N ASP A 15 -0.88 10.73 26.09
CA ASP A 15 -2.05 10.06 25.53
C ASP A 15 -2.03 8.57 25.91
N PRO A 16 -2.85 8.12 26.88
CA PRO A 16 -2.86 6.74 27.33
C PRO A 16 -3.40 5.74 26.28
N GLU A 17 -4.00 6.21 25.18
CA GLU A 17 -4.46 5.36 24.08
C GLU A 17 -3.45 5.28 22.92
N ASP A 18 -2.48 6.20 22.88
CA ASP A 18 -1.43 6.22 21.87
C ASP A 18 -0.45 5.05 22.04
N ARG A 19 0.18 4.67 20.95
CA ARG A 19 0.99 3.45 20.89
C ARG A 19 2.14 3.59 19.91
N ASP A 20 3.26 2.96 20.27
CA ASP A 20 4.47 2.98 19.45
C ASP A 20 4.20 2.49 18.04
N VAL A 21 4.82 3.16 17.06
CA VAL A 21 4.83 2.72 15.67
C VAL A 21 6.20 2.13 15.35
N SER A 22 6.23 0.85 15.01
CA SER A 22 7.45 0.19 14.55
C SER A 22 7.87 0.68 13.17
N VAL A 23 9.15 0.51 12.82
CA VAL A 23 9.68 0.78 11.48
C VAL A 23 8.88 0.02 10.42
N ALA A 24 8.56 -1.25 10.67
CA ALA A 24 7.77 -2.05 9.73
C ALA A 24 6.33 -1.54 9.59
N ALA A 25 5.70 -1.09 10.67
CA ALA A 25 4.36 -0.49 10.62
C ALA A 25 4.38 0.83 9.83
N LEU A 26 5.38 1.69 10.04
CA LEU A 26 5.54 2.93 9.28
C LEU A 26 5.75 2.66 7.78
N GLU A 27 6.61 1.69 7.44
CA GLU A 27 6.82 1.26 6.05
C GLU A 27 5.51 0.78 5.39
N ARG A 28 4.71 -0.03 6.11
CA ARG A 28 3.40 -0.49 5.60
C ARG A 28 2.43 0.68 5.40
N SER A 29 2.35 1.62 6.35
CA SER A 29 1.49 2.79 6.25
C SER A 29 1.85 3.68 5.05
N HIS A 30 3.15 3.89 4.79
CA HIS A 30 3.60 4.63 3.61
C HIS A 30 3.25 3.90 2.30
N MET A 31 3.45 2.58 2.24
CA MET A 31 3.07 1.78 1.08
C MET A 31 1.56 1.80 0.83
N GLY A 32 0.75 1.68 1.89
CA GLY A 32 -0.70 1.76 1.78
C GLY A 32 -1.18 3.12 1.29
N ARG A 33 -0.57 4.21 1.79
CA ARG A 33 -0.81 5.56 1.28
C ARG A 33 -0.43 5.70 -0.18
N PHE A 34 0.72 5.15 -0.59
CA PHE A 34 1.18 5.19 -1.98
C PHE A 34 0.18 4.53 -2.93
N ILE A 35 -0.34 3.34 -2.60
CA ILE A 35 -1.34 2.64 -3.41
C ILE A 35 -2.62 3.46 -3.50
N ARG A 36 -3.10 3.99 -2.36
CA ARG A 36 -4.31 4.78 -2.29
C ARG A 36 -4.22 6.05 -3.16
N VAL A 37 -3.09 6.77 -3.08
CA VAL A 37 -2.84 7.96 -3.91
C VAL A 37 -2.81 7.59 -5.38
N LEU A 38 -2.03 6.58 -5.76
CA LEU A 38 -1.98 6.09 -7.15
C LEU A 38 -3.38 5.78 -7.69
N ARG A 39 -4.19 5.06 -6.91
CA ARG A 39 -5.56 4.72 -7.30
C ARG A 39 -6.46 5.95 -7.46
N TYR A 40 -6.38 6.92 -6.55
CA TYR A 40 -7.15 8.17 -6.64
C TYR A 40 -6.72 9.02 -7.83
N ASP A 41 -5.41 9.10 -8.11
CA ASP A 41 -4.88 9.83 -9.27
C ASP A 41 -5.39 9.24 -10.59
N LEU A 42 -5.67 7.94 -10.62
CA LEU A 42 -6.29 7.23 -11.75
C LEU A 42 -7.81 7.30 -11.78
N GLY A 43 -8.45 7.94 -10.78
CA GLY A 43 -9.91 8.08 -10.70
C GLY A 43 -10.66 6.77 -10.45
N MET A 44 -10.02 5.77 -9.82
CA MET A 44 -10.59 4.43 -9.66
C MET A 44 -11.05 4.14 -8.22
N THR A 45 -12.13 3.37 -8.09
CA THR A 45 -12.49 2.64 -6.86
C THR A 45 -11.51 1.50 -6.59
N GLN A 46 -11.53 0.92 -5.38
CA GLN A 46 -10.67 -0.21 -5.05
C GLN A 46 -10.98 -1.42 -5.93
N GLU A 47 -12.27 -1.65 -6.21
CA GLU A 47 -12.79 -2.68 -7.11
C GLU A 47 -12.28 -2.50 -8.54
N GLU A 48 -12.39 -1.29 -9.10
CA GLU A 48 -11.91 -1.00 -10.46
C GLU A 48 -10.39 -1.15 -10.56
N PHE A 49 -9.64 -0.66 -9.58
CA PHE A 49 -8.18 -0.80 -9.56
C PHE A 49 -7.75 -2.27 -9.46
N ALA A 50 -8.40 -3.04 -8.59
CA ALA A 50 -8.16 -4.46 -8.42
C ALA A 50 -8.42 -5.23 -9.72
N GLN A 51 -9.55 -4.98 -10.37
CA GLN A 51 -9.92 -5.61 -11.64
C GLN A 51 -8.99 -5.20 -12.78
N THR A 52 -8.71 -3.91 -12.92
CA THR A 52 -7.91 -3.35 -14.02
C THR A 52 -6.47 -3.87 -14.01
N TYR A 53 -5.88 -3.99 -12.81
CA TYR A 53 -4.46 -4.35 -12.67
C TYR A 53 -4.24 -5.79 -12.17
N GLY A 54 -5.29 -6.58 -11.96
CA GLY A 54 -5.15 -7.99 -11.58
C GLY A 54 -4.60 -8.21 -10.17
N ILE A 55 -4.84 -7.29 -9.24
CA ILE A 55 -4.50 -7.46 -7.83
C ILE A 55 -5.79 -7.77 -7.08
N PRO A 56 -5.91 -8.88 -6.32
CA PRO A 56 -7.15 -9.22 -5.63
C PRO A 56 -7.66 -8.07 -4.75
N LEU A 57 -8.96 -7.78 -4.82
CA LEU A 57 -9.59 -6.71 -4.05
C LEU A 57 -9.33 -6.81 -2.54
N ALA A 58 -9.38 -8.04 -2.01
CA ALA A 58 -9.03 -8.30 -0.61
C ALA A 58 -7.61 -7.79 -0.29
N ASN A 59 -6.65 -8.01 -1.18
CA ASN A 59 -5.28 -7.53 -1.01
C ASN A 59 -5.18 -6.01 -1.09
N ILE A 60 -5.83 -5.36 -2.07
CA ILE A 60 -5.87 -3.89 -2.17
C ILE A 60 -6.40 -3.27 -0.87
N ARG A 61 -7.49 -3.80 -0.31
CA ARG A 61 -8.03 -3.35 0.99
C ARG A 61 -7.02 -3.47 2.11
N GLN A 62 -6.35 -4.63 2.24
CA GLN A 62 -5.36 -4.85 3.30
C GLN A 62 -4.10 -3.99 3.13
N TYR A 63 -3.68 -3.76 1.89
CA TYR A 63 -2.49 -2.97 1.59
C TYR A 63 -2.75 -1.49 1.83
N GLU A 64 -3.87 -0.94 1.36
CA GLU A 64 -4.18 0.48 1.51
C GLU A 64 -4.34 0.92 2.98
N ILE A 65 -4.75 0.02 3.87
CA ILE A 65 -4.82 0.29 5.32
C ILE A 65 -3.51 -0.04 6.07
N GLY A 66 -2.47 -0.49 5.37
CA GLY A 66 -1.17 -0.82 5.97
C GLY A 66 -1.18 -2.09 6.84
N ARG A 67 -2.20 -2.95 6.71
CA ARG A 67 -2.29 -4.20 7.48
C ARG A 67 -1.27 -5.24 7.00
N HIS A 68 -1.04 -5.30 5.69
CA HIS A 68 -0.02 -6.17 5.10
C HIS A 68 0.89 -5.40 4.15
N MET A 69 2.17 -5.78 4.11
CA MET A 69 3.09 -5.30 3.08
C MET A 69 2.86 -6.12 1.79
N PRO A 70 2.64 -5.50 0.62
CA PRO A 70 2.57 -6.23 -0.64
C PRO A 70 3.88 -7.01 -0.89
N PRO A 71 3.84 -8.22 -1.48
CA PRO A 71 5.03 -8.95 -1.88
C PRO A 71 5.96 -8.11 -2.78
N PRO A 72 7.28 -8.40 -2.83
CA PRO A 72 8.23 -7.62 -3.64
C PRO A 72 7.82 -7.45 -5.10
N ALA A 73 7.30 -8.51 -5.74
CA ALA A 73 6.81 -8.45 -7.12
C ALA A 73 5.64 -7.48 -7.28
N VAL A 74 4.67 -7.49 -6.36
CA VAL A 74 3.53 -6.56 -6.38
C VAL A 74 4.01 -5.12 -6.18
N ARG A 75 5.00 -4.87 -5.31
CA ARG A 75 5.58 -3.52 -5.14
C ARG A 75 6.29 -3.03 -6.40
N ALA A 76 7.02 -3.90 -7.09
CA ALA A 76 7.65 -3.56 -8.36
C ALA A 76 6.59 -3.26 -9.43
N TYR A 77 5.55 -4.10 -9.50
CA TYR A 77 4.43 -3.92 -10.42
C TYR A 77 3.68 -2.61 -10.18
N LEU A 78 3.40 -2.23 -8.93
CA LEU A 78 2.78 -0.94 -8.61
C LEU A 78 3.62 0.27 -9.04
N LYS A 79 4.95 0.15 -9.07
CA LYS A 79 5.83 1.20 -9.62
C LYS A 79 5.67 1.30 -11.14
N VAL A 80 5.53 0.17 -11.83
CA VAL A 80 5.27 0.13 -13.28
C VAL A 80 3.91 0.74 -13.58
N ILE A 81 2.86 0.40 -12.82
CA ILE A 81 1.53 1.03 -12.96
C ILE A 81 1.62 2.54 -12.79
N ARG A 82 2.38 3.03 -11.80
CA ARG A 82 2.55 4.48 -11.61
C ARG A 82 3.25 5.16 -12.79
N ALA A 83 4.23 4.50 -13.39
CA ALA A 83 4.98 5.06 -14.51
C ALA A 83 4.15 5.05 -15.80
N GLU A 84 3.45 3.94 -16.08
CA GLU A 84 2.83 3.66 -17.38
C GLU A 84 1.42 3.06 -17.21
N PRO A 85 0.47 3.74 -16.54
CA PRO A 85 -0.81 3.14 -16.15
C PRO A 85 -1.64 2.68 -17.36
N GLU A 86 -1.68 3.49 -18.42
CA GLU A 86 -2.44 3.17 -19.63
C GLU A 86 -1.83 2.01 -20.42
N VAL A 87 -0.50 1.85 -20.40
CA VAL A 87 0.17 0.72 -21.05
C VAL A 87 -0.19 -0.56 -20.31
N VAL A 88 -0.04 -0.57 -18.99
CA VAL A 88 -0.35 -1.75 -18.18
C VAL A 88 -1.83 -2.11 -18.32
N LYS A 89 -2.73 -1.13 -18.21
CA LYS A 89 -4.17 -1.35 -18.41
C LYS A 89 -4.48 -2.00 -19.76
N ARG A 90 -3.86 -1.54 -20.85
CA ARG A 90 -4.02 -2.18 -22.17
C ARG A 90 -3.50 -3.61 -22.22
N VAL A 91 -2.33 -3.87 -21.62
CA VAL A 91 -1.73 -5.21 -21.58
C VAL A 91 -2.60 -6.19 -20.78
N MET A 92 -3.21 -5.74 -19.69
CA MET A 92 -4.07 -6.56 -18.83
C MET A 92 -5.47 -6.81 -19.40
N ALA A 93 -5.88 -6.04 -20.41
CA ALA A 93 -7.19 -6.16 -21.05
C ALA A 93 -7.24 -7.19 -22.20
N GLY A 94 -6.07 -7.69 -22.64
CA GLY A 94 -5.94 -8.76 -23.63
C GLY A 94 -5.84 -10.13 -22.96
#